data_AF-A0A1I6R4C0-F1
#
_entry.id   AF-A0A1I6R4C0-F1
#
_cell.length_a   1.000
_cell.length_b   1.000
_cell.length_c   1.000
_cell.angle_alpha   90.00
_cell.angle_beta   90.00
_cell.angle_gamma   90.00
#
_symmetry.space_group_name_H-M   'P 1'
#
loop_
_entity.id
_entity.type
_entity.pdbx_description
1 polymer ?
#
loop_
_entity_poly.entity_id
_entity_poly.type
_entity_poly.pdbx_seq_one_letter_code
_entity_poly.pdbx_strand_id
1 'polypeptide(L)'
;MKEEKFVENVTFNNASGGQINYANHGSTVYVTNNQVTLLVQLIGDLKGQLAGKIEIPEAEKEHTYQLLDMIQKQRDADAQKSLANIVLERLQKWQGVFTAASGTGQVITAIMDVLSSL
;
A
#
# COMPACT_ATOMS: atom_id res chain seq x y z
N MET A 1 2.08 -1.80 38.20
CA MET A 1 1.38 -1.89 36.89
C MET A 1 2.36 -2.49 35.91
N LYS A 2 2.04 -3.63 35.30
CA LYS A 2 2.89 -4.26 34.28
C LYS A 2 2.38 -3.80 32.92
N GLU A 3 3.25 -3.19 32.12
CA GLU A 3 2.96 -2.85 30.73
C GLU A 3 2.76 -4.15 29.95
N GLU A 4 1.53 -4.38 29.49
CA GLU A 4 1.23 -5.44 28.54
C GLU A 4 1.84 -5.04 27.20
N LYS A 5 2.94 -5.68 26.82
CA LYS A 5 3.47 -5.63 25.46
C LYS A 5 2.46 -6.32 24.53
N PHE A 6 1.60 -5.54 23.90
CA PHE A 6 0.83 -6.00 22.76
C PHE A 6 1.80 -6.28 21.61
N VAL A 7 2.16 -7.56 21.45
CA VAL A 7 2.80 -8.04 20.23
C VAL A 7 1.66 -8.34 19.26
N GLU A 8 1.35 -7.38 18.39
CA GLU A 8 0.42 -7.59 17.29
C GLU A 8 1.06 -8.54 16.26
N ASN A 9 0.65 -9.81 16.29
CA ASN A 9 0.96 -10.76 15.22
C ASN A 9 0.00 -10.52 14.05
N VAL A 10 0.47 -9.79 13.04
CA VAL A 10 -0.22 -9.66 11.76
C VAL A 10 -0.08 -10.99 11.00
N THR A 11 -1.20 -11.67 10.74
CA THR A 11 -1.22 -12.95 10.02
C THR A 11 -1.76 -12.72 8.61
N PHE A 12 -0.94 -12.98 7.60
CA PHE A 12 -1.33 -12.91 6.19
C PHE A 12 -1.77 -14.29 5.71
N ASN A 13 -3.07 -14.50 5.48
CA ASN A 13 -3.59 -15.69 4.81
C ASN A 13 -3.95 -15.33 3.38
N ASN A 14 -3.05 -15.58 2.45
CA ASN A 14 -3.30 -15.45 1.01
C ASN A 14 -3.79 -16.80 0.47
N ALA A 15 -5.07 -17.10 0.68
CA ALA A 15 -5.73 -18.27 0.11
C ALA A 15 -6.44 -17.83 -1.18
N SER A 16 -5.77 -18.03 -2.31
CA SER A 16 -6.35 -18.23 -3.64
C SER A 16 -7.62 -17.41 -3.96
N GLY A 17 -7.43 -16.16 -4.39
CA GLY A 17 -8.45 -15.39 -5.10
C GLY A 17 -9.27 -14.43 -4.23
N GLY A 18 -8.78 -13.20 -4.08
CA GLY A 18 -9.65 -12.01 -3.92
C GLY A 18 -9.91 -11.50 -2.51
N GLN A 19 -9.21 -11.95 -1.46
CA GLN A 19 -9.33 -11.37 -0.11
C GLN A 19 -7.97 -11.01 0.47
N ILE A 20 -7.67 -9.72 0.55
CA ILE A 20 -6.54 -9.18 1.30
C ILE A 20 -7.07 -8.79 2.69
N ASN A 21 -6.69 -9.54 3.72
CA ASN A 21 -7.01 -9.20 5.10
C ASN A 21 -5.95 -8.23 5.63
N TYR A 22 -6.29 -6.94 5.70
CA TYR A 22 -5.48 -5.92 6.35
C TYR A 22 -6.03 -5.67 7.77
N ALA A 23 -5.20 -5.90 8.78
CA ALA A 23 -5.52 -5.60 10.17
C ALA A 23 -4.76 -4.32 10.58
N ASN A 24 -5.49 -3.22 10.73
CA ASN A 24 -4.96 -1.98 11.27
C ASN A 24 -5.83 -1.58 12.47
N HIS A 25 -5.22 -1.47 13.65
CA HIS A 25 -5.86 -0.99 14.89
C HIS A 25 -7.20 -1.67 15.22
N GLY A 26 -7.19 -2.99 15.40
CA GLY A 26 -8.34 -3.76 15.93
C GLY A 26 -9.55 -3.90 15.01
N SER A 27 -9.47 -3.44 13.76
CA SER A 27 -10.52 -3.62 12.75
C SER A 27 -10.02 -4.44 11.57
N THR A 28 -10.60 -5.62 11.37
CA THR A 28 -10.39 -6.43 10.17
C THR A 28 -11.19 -5.81 9.03
N VAL A 29 -10.51 -5.27 8.02
CA VAL A 29 -11.17 -4.73 6.83
C VAL A 29 -11.47 -5.88 5.86
N TYR A 30 -12.75 -6.21 5.71
CA TYR A 30 -13.23 -7.17 4.70
C TYR A 30 -13.37 -6.48 3.35
N VAL A 31 -12.39 -6.66 2.45
CA VAL A 31 -12.46 -6.07 1.10
C VAL A 31 -13.21 -7.03 0.16
N THR A 32 -14.46 -6.71 -0.13
CA THR A 32 -15.24 -7.38 -1.20
C THR A 32 -15.14 -6.57 -2.50
N ASN A 33 -14.38 -7.09 -3.47
CA ASN A 33 -14.52 -6.84 -4.92
C ASN A 33 -14.56 -5.40 -5.45
N ASN A 34 -13.77 -4.45 -4.91
CA ASN A 34 -13.47 -3.22 -5.66
C ASN A 34 -12.01 -2.78 -5.47
N GLN A 35 -11.11 -3.32 -6.32
CA GLN A 35 -9.67 -3.00 -6.30
C GLN A 35 -9.40 -1.50 -6.40
N VAL A 36 -10.26 -0.76 -7.13
CA VAL A 36 -10.17 0.70 -7.23
C VAL A 36 -10.42 1.38 -5.88
N THR A 37 -11.44 0.94 -5.14
CA THR A 37 -11.74 1.48 -3.79
C THR A 37 -10.62 1.14 -2.80
N LEU A 38 -10.06 -0.07 -2.87
CA LEU A 38 -8.93 -0.47 -2.04
C LEU A 38 -7.69 0.40 -2.33
N LEU A 39 -7.38 0.63 -3.59
CA LEU A 39 -6.23 1.46 -3.97
C LEU A 39 -6.37 2.90 -3.47
N VAL A 40 -7.56 3.50 -3.54
CA VAL A 40 -7.82 4.85 -3.00
C VAL A 40 -7.53 4.91 -1.50
N GLN A 41 -8.03 3.93 -0.74
CA GLN A 41 -7.81 3.87 0.70
C GLN A 41 -6.33 3.73 1.03
N LEU A 42 -5.63 2.81 0.35
CA LEU A 42 -4.21 2.58 0.57
C LEU A 42 -3.34 3.81 0.23
N ILE A 43 -3.70 4.59 -0.79
CA ILE A 43 -3.02 5.87 -1.07
C ILE A 43 -3.21 6.86 0.09
N GLY A 44 -4.41 6.94 0.65
CA GLY A 44 -4.68 7.77 1.83
C GLY A 44 -3.83 7.36 3.03
N ASP A 45 -3.79 6.06 3.31
CA ASP A 45 -2.96 5.50 4.38
C ASP A 45 -1.47 5.75 4.13
N LEU A 46 -1.00 5.60 2.88
CA LEU A 46 0.39 5.85 2.51
C LEU A 46 0.78 7.32 2.74
N LYS A 47 -0.09 8.26 2.32
CA LYS A 47 0.09 9.70 2.56
C LYS A 47 0.19 10.01 4.06
N GLY A 48 -0.68 9.42 4.88
CA GLY A 48 -0.64 9.58 6.33
C GLY A 48 0.62 8.98 6.96
N GLN A 49 1.03 7.80 6.52
CA GLN A 49 2.23 7.10 7.02
C GLN A 49 3.53 7.80 6.64
N LEU A 50 3.60 8.44 5.47
CA LEU A 50 4.77 9.18 5.00
C LEU A 50 4.77 10.66 5.40
N ALA A 51 3.67 11.15 6.01
CA ALA A 51 3.61 12.49 6.55
C ALA A 51 4.65 12.65 7.67
N GLY A 52 5.58 13.59 7.49
CA GLY A 52 6.67 13.83 8.45
C GLY A 52 7.85 12.87 8.38
N LYS A 53 7.84 11.88 7.48
CA LYS A 53 8.99 11.00 7.22
C LYS A 53 9.99 11.69 6.29
N ILE A 54 11.25 11.76 6.70
CA ILE A 54 12.32 12.47 5.96
C ILE A 54 13.12 11.56 5.04
N GLU A 55 12.95 10.24 5.17
CA GLU A 55 13.73 9.22 4.48
C GLU A 55 13.45 9.20 2.97
N ILE A 56 12.26 9.65 2.57
CA ILE A 56 11.88 9.85 1.17
C ILE A 56 11.69 11.36 0.93
N PRO A 57 12.31 11.95 -0.10
CA PRO A 57 12.10 13.36 -0.44
C PRO A 57 10.63 13.67 -0.77
N GLU A 58 10.13 14.82 -0.34
CA GLU A 58 8.72 15.20 -0.53
C GLU A 58 8.31 15.23 -2.01
N ALA A 59 9.17 15.75 -2.88
CA ALA A 59 8.94 15.75 -4.33
C ALA A 59 8.82 14.33 -4.91
N GLU A 60 9.52 13.35 -4.35
CA GLU A 60 9.42 11.95 -4.76
C GLU A 60 8.11 11.31 -4.29
N LYS A 61 7.65 11.69 -3.09
CA LYS A 61 6.34 11.28 -2.57
C LYS A 61 5.21 11.82 -3.44
N GLU A 62 5.21 13.13 -3.68
CA GLU A 62 4.18 13.80 -4.49
C GLU A 62 4.07 13.22 -5.89
N HIS A 63 5.21 13.00 -6.55
CA HIS A 63 5.22 12.39 -7.88
C HIS A 63 4.67 10.96 -7.86
N THR A 64 5.02 10.15 -6.84
CA THR A 64 4.47 8.80 -6.68
C THR A 64 2.96 8.83 -6.45
N TYR A 65 2.45 9.77 -5.66
CA TYR A 65 1.00 9.94 -5.45
C TYR A 65 0.28 10.35 -6.73
N GLN A 66 0.86 11.22 -7.55
CA GLN A 66 0.28 11.60 -8.83
C GLN A 66 0.18 10.41 -9.78
N LEU A 67 1.22 9.57 -9.85
CA LEU A 67 1.20 8.35 -10.67
C LEU A 67 0.13 7.36 -10.18
N LEU A 68 0.00 7.18 -8.86
CA LEU A 68 -1.06 6.36 -8.26
C LEU A 68 -2.47 6.88 -8.59
N ASP A 69 -2.68 8.20 -8.54
CA ASP A 69 -3.94 8.82 -8.93
C ASP A 69 -4.22 8.67 -10.45
N MET A 70 -3.17 8.68 -11.29
CA MET A 70 -3.31 8.44 -12.73
C MET A 70 -3.69 6.99 -13.05
N ILE A 71 -3.13 6.01 -12.34
CA ILE A 71 -3.47 4.58 -12.49
C ILE A 71 -4.97 4.35 -12.26
N GLN A 72 -5.57 5.04 -11.28
CA GLN A 72 -7.00 4.91 -10.98
C GLN A 72 -7.92 5.51 -12.04
N LYS A 73 -7.46 6.56 -12.72
CA LYS A 73 -8.24 7.28 -13.73
C LYS A 73 -8.06 6.72 -15.14
N GLN A 74 -7.02 5.91 -15.32
CA GLN A 74 -6.70 5.30 -16.61
C GLN A 74 -7.74 4.25 -16.99
N ARG A 75 -8.21 4.30 -18.24
CA ARG A 75 -9.19 3.37 -18.80
C ARG A 75 -8.57 2.34 -19.75
N ASP A 76 -7.40 2.67 -20.29
CA ASP A 76 -6.63 1.78 -21.15
C ASP A 76 -5.76 0.83 -20.30
N ALA A 77 -5.95 -0.47 -20.46
CA ALA A 77 -5.31 -1.49 -19.63
C ALA A 77 -3.79 -1.51 -19.81
N ASP A 78 -3.29 -1.35 -21.05
CA ASP A 78 -1.86 -1.36 -21.33
C ASP A 78 -1.16 -0.13 -20.74
N ALA A 79 -1.78 1.04 -20.87
CA ALA A 79 -1.30 2.27 -20.23
C ALA A 79 -1.40 2.20 -18.70
N GLN A 80 -2.46 1.58 -18.15
CA GLN A 80 -2.63 1.40 -16.71
C GLN A 80 -1.52 0.51 -16.15
N LYS A 81 -1.24 -0.62 -16.81
CA LYS A 81 -0.15 -1.53 -16.47
C LYS A 81 1.23 -0.88 -16.59
N SER A 82 1.44 -0.08 -17.63
CA SER A 82 2.70 0.67 -17.81
C SER A 82 2.94 1.64 -16.65
N LEU A 83 1.90 2.36 -16.22
CA LEU A 83 1.98 3.25 -15.05
C LEU A 83 2.19 2.46 -13.76
N ALA A 84 1.49 1.34 -13.59
CA ALA A 84 1.63 0.45 -12.43
C ALA A 84 3.07 -0.05 -12.27
N ASN A 85 3.72 -0.46 -13.36
CA ASN A 85 5.12 -0.90 -13.34
C ASN A 85 6.08 0.20 -12.85
N ILE A 86 5.89 1.45 -13.32
CA ILE A 86 6.71 2.60 -12.88
C ILE A 86 6.56 2.81 -11.37
N VAL A 87 5.34 2.68 -10.84
CA VAL A 87 5.08 2.84 -9.41
C VAL A 87 5.63 1.66 -8.61
N LEU A 88 5.48 0.42 -9.10
CA LEU A 88 6.03 -0.77 -8.46
C LEU A 88 7.54 -0.66 -8.25
N GLU A 89 8.29 -0.21 -9.26
CA GLU A 89 9.74 0.00 -9.13
C GLU A 89 10.11 1.03 -8.05
N ARG A 90 9.29 2.08 -7.88
CA ARG A 90 9.49 3.10 -6.84
C ARG A 90 9.20 2.54 -5.45
N LEU A 91 8.06 1.86 -5.32
CA LEU A 91 7.64 1.25 -4.05
C LEU A 91 8.61 0.16 -3.59
N GLN A 92 9.19 -0.62 -4.51
CA GLN A 92 10.27 -1.56 -4.20
C GLN A 92 11.50 -0.88 -3.60
N LYS A 93 11.89 0.30 -4.11
CA LYS A 93 12.99 1.07 -3.51
C LYS A 93 12.63 1.55 -2.11
N TRP A 94 11.39 1.97 -1.88
CA TRP A 94 10.93 2.41 -0.57
C TRP A 94 10.82 1.26 0.45
N GLN A 95 10.55 0.02 0.01
CA GLN A 95 10.65 -1.16 0.90
C GLN A 95 12.08 -1.38 1.44
N GLY A 96 13.12 -0.95 0.71
CA GLY A 96 14.48 -0.96 1.22
C GLY A 96 14.72 0.02 2.37
N VAL A 97 13.85 1.03 2.50
CA VAL A 97 13.89 2.07 3.54
C VAL A 97 12.96 1.71 4.70
N PHE A 98 11.76 1.23 4.38
CA PHE A 98 10.74 0.84 5.36
C PHE A 98 10.58 -0.68 5.39
N THR A 99 10.96 -1.30 6.50
CA THR A 99 10.83 -2.74 6.67
C THR A 99 9.38 -3.19 6.48
N ALA A 100 9.17 -4.37 5.89
CA ALA A 100 7.83 -4.93 5.66
C ALA A 100 7.01 -5.12 6.96
N ALA A 101 7.67 -5.20 8.12
CA ALA A 101 7.02 -5.29 9.42
C ALA A 101 6.52 -3.93 9.96
N SER A 102 7.00 -2.80 9.43
CA SER A 102 6.55 -1.47 9.82
C SER A 102 5.19 -1.13 9.20
N GLY A 103 4.37 -0.31 9.86
CA GLY A 103 3.07 0.10 9.31
C GLY A 103 3.17 0.71 7.90
N THR A 104 4.20 1.54 7.66
CA THR A 104 4.48 2.09 6.31
C THR A 104 4.86 1.00 5.31
N GLY A 105 5.75 0.08 5.68
CA GLY A 105 6.14 -1.03 4.81
C GLY A 105 4.99 -1.97 4.47
N GLN A 106 4.05 -2.18 5.41
CA GLN A 106 2.84 -2.96 5.17
C GLN A 106 1.91 -2.27 4.15
N VAL A 107 1.69 -0.95 4.28
CA VAL A 107 0.88 -0.19 3.31
C VAL A 107 1.54 -0.21 1.92
N ILE A 108 2.86 -0.02 1.85
CA ILE A 108 3.62 -0.13 0.59
C ILE A 108 3.42 -1.51 -0.05
N THR A 109 3.54 -2.58 0.74
CA THR A 109 3.35 -3.96 0.27
C THR A 109 1.93 -4.19 -0.25
N ALA A 110 0.92 -3.72 0.47
CA ALA A 110 -0.47 -3.85 0.05
C ALA A 110 -0.76 -3.11 -1.27
N ILE A 111 -0.16 -1.92 -1.48
CA ILE A 111 -0.27 -1.22 -2.77
C ILE A 111 0.41 -2.02 -3.88
N MET A 112 1.60 -2.55 -3.63
CA MET A 112 2.32 -3.38 -4.61
C MET A 112 1.53 -4.63 -5.01
N ASP A 113 0.86 -5.29 -4.06
CA ASP A 113 0.02 -6.47 -4.34
C ASP A 113 -1.16 -6.12 -5.25
N VAL A 114 -1.83 -4.99 -4.99
CA VAL A 114 -2.92 -4.49 -5.85
C VAL A 114 -2.40 -4.18 -7.24
N LEU A 115 -1.30 -3.42 -7.35
CA LEU A 115 -0.73 -3.02 -8.64
C LEU A 115 -0.21 -4.20 -9.46
N SER A 116 0.31 -5.25 -8.82
CA SER A 116 0.80 -6.46 -9.51
C SER A 116 -0.34 -7.31 -10.08
N SER A 117 -1.59 -7.04 -9.69
CA SER A 117 -2.79 -7.74 -10.15
C SER A 117 -3.53 -7.01 -11.29
N LEU A 118 -3.06 -5.82 -11.69
CA LEU A 118 -3.57 -5.05 -12.84
C LEU A 118 -2.96 -5.53 -14.16
#